data_AF-A0A848NIV1-F1
#
_entry.id   AF-A0A848NIV1-F1
#
_cell.length_a   1.000
_cell.length_b   1.000
_cell.length_c   1.000
_cell.angle_alpha   90.00
_cell.angle_beta   90.00
_cell.angle_gamma   90.00
#
_symmetry.space_group_name_H-M   'P 1'
#
loop_
_entity.id
_entity.type
_entity.pdbx_description
1 polymer ?
#
loop_
_entity_poly.entity_id
_entity_poly.type
_entity_poly.pdbx_seq_one_letter_code
_entity_poly.pdbx_strand_id
1 'polypeptide(L)' 'KVANRVIFMDRGEIIEQNSPDEFFDHPQNERTKLFLSQILH' A
#
# COMPACT_ATOMS: atom_id res chain seq x y z
N LYS A 1 -15.57 -0.24 9.53
CA LYS A 1 -14.86 -1.10 8.54
C LYS A 1 -14.94 -0.40 7.19
N VAL A 2 -13.91 0.35 6.80
CA VAL A 2 -14.04 1.34 5.72
C VAL A 2 -13.50 0.82 4.38
N ALA A 3 -12.51 -0.06 4.37
CA ALA A 3 -12.02 -0.72 3.16
C ALA A 3 -11.86 -2.23 3.37
N ASN A 4 -12.19 -3.03 2.36
CA ASN A 4 -11.92 -4.47 2.33
C ASN A 4 -10.61 -4.80 1.61
N ARG A 5 -10.09 -3.86 0.81
CA ARG A 5 -8.89 -4.03 -0.02
C ARG A 5 -8.30 -2.66 -0.32
N VAL A 6 -6.97 -2.58 -0.35
CA VAL A 6 -6.21 -1.41 -0.76
C VAL A 6 -5.47 -1.75 -2.04
N ILE A 7 -5.45 -0.82 -2.99
CA ILE A 7 -4.72 -0.93 -4.25
C ILE A 7 -3.78 0.26 -4.33
N PHE A 8 -2.48 0.00 -4.40
CA PHE A 8 -1.47 1.01 -4.66
C PHE A 8 -1.13 1.01 -6.14
N MET A 9 -1.26 2.19 -6.75
CA MET A 9 -0.99 2.41 -8.15
C MET A 9 0.13 3.43 -8.32
N ASP A 10 1.07 3.15 -9.21
CA ASP A 10 2.15 4.06 -9.60
C ASP A 10 2.29 4.02 -11.13
N ARG A 11 2.42 5.19 -11.77
CA ARG A 11 2.55 5.36 -13.22
C ARG A 11 1.49 4.64 -14.08
N GLY A 12 0.28 4.49 -13.55
CA GLY A 12 -0.82 3.81 -14.24
C GLY A 12 -0.80 2.28 -14.13
N GLU A 13 0.11 1.72 -13.35
CA GLU A 13 0.19 0.28 -13.07
C GLU A 13 -0.20 -0.01 -11.62
N ILE A 14 -0.78 -1.20 -11.39
CA ILE A 14 -1.05 -1.69 -10.04
C ILE A 14 0.24 -2.30 -9.49
N ILE A 15 0.80 -1.67 -8.47
CA ILE A 15 2.07 -2.07 -7.85
C ILE A 15 1.84 -3.06 -6.70
N GLU A 16 0.79 -2.86 -5.91
CA GLU A 16 0.44 -3.73 -4.80
C GLU A 16 -1.06 -3.68 -4.52
N GLN A 17 -1.61 -4.82 -4.08
CA GLN A 17 -3.03 -4.92 -3.78
C GLN A 17 -3.24 -5.96 -2.68
N ASN A 18 -3.56 -5.50 -1.46
CA ASN A 18 -3.67 -6.33 -0.26
C ASN A 18 -4.84 -5.87 0.63
N SER A 19 -5.07 -6.57 1.74
CA SER A 19 -5.95 -6.07 2.79
C SER A 19 -5.35 -4.80 3.42
N PRO A 20 -6.16 -3.90 4.03
CA PRO A 20 -5.62 -2.70 4.66
C PRO A 20 -4.55 -3.01 5.72
N ASP A 21 -4.82 -4.00 6.58
CA ASP A 21 -3.90 -4.37 7.67
C ASP A 21 -2.55 -4.84 7.10
N GLU A 22 -2.56 -5.75 6.11
CA GLU A 22 -1.32 -6.18 5.45
C GLU A 22 -0.63 -5.07 4.67
N PHE A 23 -1.38 -4.18 4.03
CA PHE A 23 -0.82 -3.09 3.24
C PHE A 23 -0.06 -2.08 4.10
N PHE A 24 -0.60 -1.71 5.26
CA PHE A 24 0.01 -0.72 6.14
C PHE A 24 1.04 -1.33 7.12
N ASP A 25 0.76 -2.51 7.68
CA ASP A 25 1.62 -3.13 8.70
C ASP A 25 2.71 -4.02 8.08
N HIS A 26 2.42 -4.66 6.94
CA HIS A 26 3.29 -5.64 6.30
C HIS A 26 3.42 -5.45 4.78
N PRO A 27 3.72 -4.23 4.29
CA PRO A 27 3.86 -3.97 2.85
C PRO A 27 4.91 -4.89 2.23
N GLN A 28 4.54 -5.58 1.14
CA GLN A 28 5.43 -6.55 0.50
C GLN A 28 6.28 -5.89 -0.59
N ASN A 29 5.80 -4.83 -1.23
CA ASN A 29 6.52 -4.15 -2.30
C ASN A 29 7.40 -3.01 -1.74
N GLU A 30 8.65 -2.93 -2.20
CA GLU A 30 9.59 -1.87 -1.81
C GLU A 30 9.08 -0.46 -2.15
N ARG A 31 8.33 -0.29 -3.25
CA ARG A 31 7.75 1.01 -3.61
C ARG A 31 6.62 1.41 -2.66
N THR A 32 5.83 0.45 -2.21
CA THR A 32 4.79 0.67 -1.19
C THR A 32 5.43 1.08 0.13
N LYS A 33 6.50 0.39 0.58
CA LYS A 33 7.26 0.76 1.79
C LYS A 33 7.76 2.20 1.73
N LEU A 34 8.37 2.57 0.60
CA LEU A 34 8.87 3.92 0.38
C LEU A 34 7.74 4.95 0.45
N PHE A 35 6.61 4.69 -0.21
CA PHE A 35 5.43 5.56 -0.19
C PHE A 35 4.87 5.74 1.23
N LEU A 36 4.70 4.65 1.98
CA LEU A 36 4.21 4.70 3.36
C LEU A 36 5.15 5.49 4.29
N SER A 37 6.47 5.35 4.11
CA SER A 37 7.46 6.11 4.89
C SER A 37 7.39 7.63 4.69
N GLN A 38 6.89 8.08 3.54
CA GLN A 38 6.75 9.51 3.23
C GLN A 38 5.45 10.12 3.78
N ILE A 39 4.44 9.30 4.05
CA ILE A 39 3.09 9.76 4.42
C ILE A 39 2.83 9.61 5.93
N LEU A 40 3.38 8.60 6.58
CA LEU A 40 3.11 8.28 7.99
C LEU A 40 3.95 9.10 9.00
N HIS A 41 4.24 10.37 8.69
CA HIS A 41 4.84 11.30 9.67
C HIS A 41 3.79 11.86 10.64
#